data_AF-W4RQR2-F1
#
_entry.id   AF-W4RQR2-F1
#
_cell.length_a   1.000
_cell.length_b   1.000
_cell.length_c   1.000
_cell.angle_alpha   90.00
_cell.angle_beta   90.00
_cell.angle_gamma   90.00
#
_symmetry.space_group_name_H-M   'P 1'
#
loop_
_entity.id
_entity.type
_entity.pdbx_description
1 polymer ?
#
loop_
_entity_poly.entity_id
_entity_poly.type
_entity_poly.pdbx_seq_one_letter_code
_entity_poly.pdbx_strand_id
1 'polypeptide(L)'
;MPLKKVSKTDKALHEKLFALDGVTSQMVGAREYPYGEALSHLLGYIGPVTADDLKKLEGKGYTSTDIIGRRGLEQVLEEQLKGTNGVRISIVKEDGTVKTLAEKQVENGKDVQLTIDVVAQQQLYDQLKGKAGTASAINPTTGETLALVSAPGFDPNEMTLGISQNKRKILEEDPLKPFLNRFKLTYVPGSVIKPITAAIGLRVIS
;
A
#
# COMPACT_ATOMS: atom_id res chain seq x y z
N MET A 1 5.37 4.20 -27.43
CA MET A 1 5.15 4.78 -26.09
C MET A 1 4.35 3.77 -25.27
N PRO A 2 4.71 3.47 -24.00
CA PRO A 2 3.93 2.56 -23.17
C PRO A 2 2.56 3.16 -22.86
N LEU A 3 1.49 2.40 -23.07
CA LEU A 3 0.11 2.88 -22.89
C LEU A 3 -0.38 2.74 -21.45
N LYS A 4 -0.06 1.62 -20.78
CA LYS A 4 -0.50 1.32 -19.42
C LYS A 4 0.38 0.26 -18.77
N LYS A 5 0.59 0.35 -17.46
CA LYS A 5 1.14 -0.73 -16.64
C LYS A 5 0.00 -1.58 -16.09
N VAL A 6 0.13 -2.90 -16.15
CA VAL A 6 -0.87 -3.87 -15.68
C VAL A 6 -0.21 -4.79 -14.68
N SER A 7 -0.97 -5.22 -13.66
CA SER A 7 -0.47 -6.16 -12.66
C SER A 7 -0.17 -7.51 -13.29
N LYS A 8 0.93 -8.16 -12.89
CA LYS A 8 1.28 -9.52 -13.34
C LYS A 8 0.20 -10.55 -13.01
N THR A 9 -0.55 -10.31 -11.93
CA THR A 9 -1.60 -11.21 -11.43
C THR A 9 -2.91 -11.15 -12.23
N ASP A 10 -3.13 -10.13 -13.06
CA ASP A 10 -4.34 -10.00 -13.90
C ASP A 10 -4.21 -10.79 -15.21
N LYS A 11 -4.29 -12.13 -15.09
CA LYS A 11 -4.16 -13.06 -16.23
C LYS A 11 -5.23 -12.86 -17.30
N ALA A 12 -6.46 -12.56 -16.90
CA ALA A 12 -7.59 -12.40 -17.82
C ALA A 12 -7.44 -11.16 -18.71
N LEU A 13 -6.91 -10.06 -18.16
CA LEU A 13 -6.62 -8.86 -18.95
C LEU A 13 -5.46 -9.10 -19.91
N HIS A 14 -4.42 -9.81 -19.48
CA HIS A 14 -3.31 -10.17 -20.35
C HIS A 14 -3.75 -10.96 -21.58
N GLU A 15 -4.54 -12.03 -21.40
CA GLU A 15 -5.02 -12.85 -22.52
C GLU A 15 -5.79 -12.01 -23.57
N LYS A 16 -6.64 -11.09 -23.12
CA LYS A 16 -7.39 -10.20 -24.02
C LYS A 16 -6.51 -9.20 -24.76
N LEU A 17 -5.49 -8.64 -24.10
CA LEU A 17 -4.60 -7.65 -24.70
C LEU A 17 -3.64 -8.28 -25.71
N PHE A 18 -3.16 -9.49 -25.45
CA PHE A 18 -2.25 -10.22 -26.35
C PHE A 18 -2.96 -10.86 -27.55
N ALA A 19 -4.28 -10.94 -27.53
CA ALA A 19 -5.08 -11.35 -28.68
C ALA A 19 -5.22 -10.24 -29.75
N LEU A 20 -4.81 -9.00 -29.45
CA LEU A 20 -4.87 -7.88 -30.39
C LEU A 20 -3.56 -7.76 -31.18
N ASP A 21 -3.66 -7.73 -32.51
CA ASP A 21 -2.52 -7.49 -33.37
C ASP A 21 -1.90 -6.10 -33.10
N GLY A 22 -0.57 -6.07 -32.95
CA GLY A 22 0.20 -4.86 -32.70
C GLY A 22 0.40 -4.50 -31.21
N VAL A 23 -0.10 -5.30 -30.27
CA VAL A 23 0.16 -5.12 -28.84
C VAL A 23 1.40 -5.93 -28.43
N THR A 24 2.36 -5.26 -27.79
CA THR A 24 3.55 -5.91 -27.20
C THR A 24 3.64 -5.59 -25.72
N SER A 25 4.21 -6.52 -24.93
CA SER A 25 4.47 -6.30 -23.51
C SER A 25 5.95 -6.27 -23.20
N GLN A 26 6.29 -5.45 -22.22
CA GLN A 26 7.59 -5.44 -21.57
C GLN A 26 7.38 -5.62 -20.07
N MET A 27 8.18 -6.46 -19.43
CA MET A 27 8.18 -6.55 -17.97
C MET A 27 8.88 -5.31 -17.40
N VAL A 28 8.22 -4.64 -16.46
CA VAL A 28 8.76 -3.49 -15.74
C VAL A 28 8.63 -3.74 -14.23
N GLY A 29 9.61 -3.29 -13.46
CA GLY A 29 9.51 -3.31 -12.00
C GLY A 29 8.38 -2.37 -11.53
N ALA A 30 7.52 -2.87 -10.66
CA ALA A 30 6.45 -2.11 -10.02
C ALA A 30 6.20 -2.67 -8.62
N ARG A 31 5.67 -1.84 -7.72
CA ARG A 31 5.24 -2.27 -6.39
C ARG A 31 3.99 -3.15 -6.52
N GLU A 32 4.00 -4.29 -5.85
CA GLU A 32 2.94 -5.29 -5.88
C GLU A 32 2.43 -5.56 -4.47
N TYR A 33 1.11 -5.74 -4.36
CA TYR A 33 0.42 -6.07 -3.11
C TYR A 33 -0.32 -7.40 -3.30
N PRO A 34 0.32 -8.54 -2.97
CA PRO A 34 -0.20 -9.88 -3.28
C PRO A 34 -1.56 -10.20 -2.63
N TYR A 35 -1.85 -9.55 -1.51
CA TYR A 35 -3.06 -9.79 -0.71
C TYR A 35 -4.18 -8.77 -0.98
N GLY A 36 -3.96 -7.85 -1.92
CA GLY A 36 -4.97 -6.91 -2.42
C GLY A 36 -5.79 -6.22 -1.32
N GLU A 37 -7.11 -6.29 -1.44
CA GLU A 37 -8.06 -5.60 -0.55
C GLU A 37 -7.92 -5.99 0.93
N ALA A 38 -7.47 -7.21 1.25
CA ALA A 38 -7.37 -7.68 2.62
C ALA A 38 -6.35 -6.88 3.46
N LEU A 39 -5.39 -6.24 2.79
CA LEU A 39 -4.32 -5.46 3.40
C LEU A 39 -4.32 -4.00 2.93
N SER A 40 -5.32 -3.56 2.17
CA SER A 40 -5.32 -2.27 1.48
C SER A 40 -5.22 -1.06 2.41
N HIS A 41 -5.95 -1.05 3.52
CA HIS A 41 -5.89 0.09 4.47
C HIS A 41 -4.68 0.03 5.38
N LEU A 42 -4.15 -1.18 5.63
CA LEU A 42 -3.00 -1.38 6.49
C LEU A 42 -1.71 -0.99 5.75
N LEU A 43 -1.44 -1.62 4.61
CA LEU A 43 -0.27 -1.33 3.79
C LEU A 43 -0.42 0.02 3.08
N GLY A 44 -1.60 0.30 2.54
CA GLY A 44 -1.81 1.46 1.69
C GLY A 44 -1.31 1.20 0.27
N TYR A 45 -0.81 2.26 -0.36
CA TYR A 45 -0.25 2.18 -1.71
C TYR A 45 0.75 3.32 -1.94
N ILE A 46 1.51 3.23 -3.03
CA ILE A 46 2.46 4.27 -3.46
C ILE A 46 1.94 5.01 -4.69
N GLY A 47 2.40 6.24 -4.92
CA GLY A 47 1.99 7.05 -6.07
C GLY A 47 2.98 8.17 -6.37
N PRO A 48 2.91 8.75 -7.59
CA PRO A 48 3.86 9.78 -8.01
C PRO A 48 3.76 10.98 -7.07
N VAL A 49 4.90 11.60 -6.77
CA VAL A 49 4.96 12.82 -5.96
C VAL A 49 4.17 13.96 -6.62
N THR A 50 3.50 14.80 -5.82
CA THR A 50 2.89 16.05 -6.31
C THR A 50 3.78 17.26 -6.04
N ALA A 51 3.46 18.40 -6.66
CA ALA A 51 4.12 19.66 -6.35
C ALA A 51 4.03 20.05 -4.87
N ASP A 52 2.91 19.74 -4.19
CA ASP A 52 2.76 20.04 -2.77
C ASP A 52 3.53 19.05 -1.87
N ASP A 53 3.69 17.80 -2.31
CA ASP A 53 4.56 16.84 -1.62
C ASP A 53 6.02 17.30 -1.70
N LEU A 54 6.48 17.76 -2.87
CA LEU A 54 7.85 18.27 -3.05
C LEU A 54 8.15 19.46 -2.14
N LYS A 55 7.19 20.36 -1.92
CA LYS A 55 7.34 21.46 -0.96
C LYS A 55 7.49 20.95 0.48
N LYS A 56 6.70 19.94 0.87
CA LYS A 56 6.76 19.36 2.22
C LYS A 56 8.03 18.53 2.46
N LEU A 57 8.59 17.97 1.38
CA LEU A 57 9.76 17.11 1.38
C LEU A 57 11.02 17.84 0.92
N GLU A 58 10.98 19.17 0.89
CA GLU A 58 12.12 20.00 0.51
C GLU A 58 13.34 19.67 1.38
N GLY A 59 14.51 19.56 0.74
CA GLY A 59 15.75 19.16 1.41
C GLY A 59 15.88 17.66 1.73
N LYS A 60 14.84 16.84 1.52
CA LYS A 60 14.88 15.37 1.76
C LYS A 60 15.27 14.55 0.51
N GLY A 61 15.80 15.20 -0.53
CA GLY A 61 16.28 14.54 -1.74
C GLY A 61 15.19 13.86 -2.57
N TYR A 62 13.97 14.44 -2.60
CA TYR A 62 12.91 14.00 -3.51
C TYR A 62 12.95 14.77 -4.83
N THR A 63 12.65 14.08 -5.92
CA THR A 63 12.57 14.61 -7.27
C THR A 63 11.16 14.41 -7.84
N SER A 64 10.80 15.15 -8.89
CA SER A 64 9.47 15.06 -9.52
C SER A 64 9.16 13.71 -10.16
N THR A 65 10.16 12.85 -10.33
CA THR A 65 9.99 11.48 -10.85
C THR A 65 9.83 10.43 -9.76
N ASP A 66 9.93 10.82 -8.49
CA ASP A 66 9.84 9.89 -7.38
C ASP A 66 8.40 9.43 -7.13
N ILE A 67 8.29 8.24 -6.57
CA ILE A 67 7.04 7.61 -6.14
C ILE A 67 7.14 7.48 -4.62
N ILE A 68 6.09 7.91 -3.92
CA ILE A 68 6.04 7.95 -2.45
C ILE A 68 4.82 7.20 -1.92
N GLY A 69 4.90 6.72 -0.68
CA GLY A 69 3.78 6.19 0.08
C GLY A 69 2.64 7.20 0.22
N ARG A 70 1.46 6.86 -0.31
CA ARG A 70 0.27 7.72 -0.28
C ARG A 70 -0.63 7.49 0.91
N ARG A 71 -0.66 6.26 1.41
CA ARG A 71 -1.51 5.82 2.53
C ARG A 71 -0.85 4.67 3.29
N GLY A 72 -1.42 4.33 4.44
CA GLY A 72 -1.06 3.13 5.20
C GLY A 72 0.39 3.15 5.66
N LEU A 73 0.95 1.95 5.84
CA LEU A 73 2.34 1.76 6.23
C LEU A 73 3.33 2.23 5.16
N GLU A 74 2.98 2.20 3.87
CA GLU A 74 3.81 2.80 2.81
C GLU A 74 4.10 4.27 3.11
N GLN A 75 3.08 5.04 3.52
CA GLN A 75 3.26 6.45 3.89
C GLN A 75 3.97 6.62 5.23
N VAL A 76 3.62 5.81 6.23
CA VAL A 76 4.16 5.95 7.59
C VAL A 76 5.66 5.58 7.64
N LEU A 77 6.07 4.62 6.81
CA LEU A 77 7.43 4.08 6.79
C LEU A 77 8.24 4.57 5.57
N GLU A 78 7.75 5.58 4.86
CA GLU A 78 8.37 6.13 3.65
C GLU A 78 9.89 6.36 3.80
N GLU A 79 10.31 6.98 4.91
CA GLU A 79 11.74 7.28 5.14
C GLU A 79 12.60 6.02 5.28
N GLN A 80 12.03 4.90 5.73
CA GLN A 80 12.72 3.61 5.79
C GLN A 80 12.69 2.88 4.45
N LEU A 81 11.61 3.03 3.67
CA LEU A 81 11.33 2.27 2.45
C LEU A 81 11.94 2.90 1.18
N LYS A 82 12.08 4.22 1.09
CA LYS A 82 12.39 4.95 -0.15
C LYS A 82 13.74 4.58 -0.79
N GLY A 83 14.77 4.33 0.01
CA GLY A 83 16.15 4.25 -0.49
C GLY A 83 16.63 5.55 -1.15
N THR A 84 17.83 5.51 -1.73
CA THR A 84 18.48 6.64 -2.41
C THR A 84 18.91 6.24 -3.81
N ASN A 85 18.46 6.98 -4.82
CA ASN A 85 18.89 6.77 -6.21
C ASN A 85 20.40 6.99 -6.36
N GLY A 86 21.06 6.06 -7.04
CA GLY A 86 22.42 6.23 -7.53
C GLY A 86 22.47 7.10 -8.79
N VAL A 87 23.66 7.61 -9.13
CA VAL A 87 23.88 8.44 -10.32
C VAL A 87 25.21 8.02 -10.94
N ARG A 88 25.23 7.70 -12.24
CA ARG A 88 26.47 7.40 -12.98
C ARG A 88 26.64 8.37 -14.13
N ILE A 89 27.75 9.11 -14.12
CA ILE A 89 28.17 9.98 -15.22
C ILE A 89 29.24 9.24 -16.01
N SER A 90 29.01 9.03 -17.31
CA SER A 90 29.95 8.31 -18.19
C SER A 90 30.12 9.03 -19.53
N ILE A 91 31.32 8.93 -20.10
CA ILE A 91 31.60 9.33 -21.49
C ILE A 91 31.47 8.07 -22.36
N VAL A 92 30.71 8.17 -23.44
CA VAL A 92 30.68 7.17 -24.51
C VAL A 92 31.56 7.69 -25.64
N LYS A 93 32.62 6.95 -25.98
CA LYS A 93 33.51 7.31 -27.09
C LYS A 93 32.91 6.87 -28.43
N GLU A 94 33.46 7.38 -29.53
CA GLU A 94 33.05 7.02 -30.91
C GLU A 94 33.22 5.52 -31.21
N ASP A 95 34.15 4.84 -30.53
CA ASP A 95 34.36 3.39 -30.63
C ASP A 95 33.35 2.55 -29.80
N GLY A 96 32.40 3.20 -29.13
CA GLY A 96 31.40 2.56 -28.27
C GLY A 96 31.89 2.25 -26.85
N THR A 97 33.16 2.53 -26.51
CA THR A 97 33.65 2.31 -25.13
C THR A 97 33.06 3.32 -24.16
N VAL A 98 32.58 2.82 -23.02
CA VAL A 98 31.99 3.62 -21.94
C VAL A 98 33.01 3.79 -20.82
N LYS A 99 33.37 5.03 -20.49
CA LYS A 99 34.24 5.37 -19.36
C LYS A 99 33.46 6.15 -18.31
N THR A 100 33.32 5.58 -17.12
CA THR A 100 32.68 6.26 -15.98
C THR A 100 33.60 7.36 -15.42
N LEU A 101 33.03 8.56 -15.23
CA LEU A 101 33.71 9.74 -14.67
C LEU A 101 33.40 9.92 -13.19
N ALA A 102 32.16 9.68 -12.79
CA ALA A 102 31.69 9.81 -11.43
C ALA A 102 30.51 8.85 -11.21
N GLU A 103 30.42 8.28 -10.02
CA GLU A 103 29.34 7.39 -9.62
C GLU A 103 28.94 7.65 -8.17
N LYS A 104 27.65 7.84 -7.94
CA LYS A 104 26.98 7.70 -6.65
C LYS A 104 26.28 6.35 -6.65
N GLN A 105 26.62 5.50 -5.70
CA GLN A 105 26.01 4.18 -5.54
C GLN A 105 24.52 4.31 -5.17
N VAL A 106 23.73 3.32 -5.57
CA VAL A 106 22.34 3.19 -5.12
C VAL A 106 22.33 2.67 -3.68
N GLU A 107 21.43 3.22 -2.86
CA GLU A 107 21.16 2.70 -1.52
C GLU A 107 19.73 2.16 -1.52
N ASN A 108 19.57 0.86 -1.32
CA ASN A 108 18.24 0.27 -1.28
C ASN A 108 17.50 0.68 0.01
N GLY A 109 16.18 0.78 -0.08
CA GLY A 109 15.32 0.89 1.09
C GLY A 109 15.46 -0.32 2.01
N LYS A 110 15.00 -0.17 3.26
CA LYS A 110 15.03 -1.23 4.25
C LYS A 110 13.76 -2.07 4.17
N ASP A 111 13.93 -3.39 4.29
CA ASP A 111 12.82 -4.30 4.49
C ASP A 111 12.22 -4.12 5.89
N VAL A 112 10.90 -4.18 5.97
CA VAL A 112 10.16 -4.07 7.23
C VAL A 112 9.35 -5.34 7.45
N GLN A 113 9.59 -5.99 8.58
CA GLN A 113 8.79 -7.11 9.04
C GLN A 113 7.68 -6.62 9.97
N LEU A 114 6.43 -7.02 9.68
CA LEU A 114 5.27 -6.72 10.50
C LEU A 114 4.95 -7.90 11.41
N THR A 115 4.21 -7.64 12.49
CA THR A 115 3.65 -8.67 13.38
C THR A 115 2.40 -9.35 12.81
N ILE A 116 1.96 -8.93 11.62
CA ILE A 116 0.72 -9.36 10.99
C ILE A 116 0.86 -10.80 10.52
N ASP A 117 -0.02 -11.66 11.02
CA ASP A 117 -0.25 -12.98 10.47
C ASP A 117 -1.19 -12.84 9.27
N VAL A 118 -0.67 -13.14 8.08
CA VAL A 118 -1.42 -12.93 6.85
C VAL A 118 -2.60 -13.91 6.71
N VAL A 119 -2.50 -15.10 7.27
CA VAL A 119 -3.58 -16.09 7.25
C VAL A 119 -4.73 -15.58 8.11
N ALA A 120 -4.43 -15.10 9.32
CA ALA A 120 -5.44 -14.48 10.20
C ALA A 120 -6.06 -13.23 9.56
N GLN A 121 -5.24 -12.37 8.94
CA GLN A 121 -5.70 -11.17 8.24
C GLN A 121 -6.70 -11.51 7.12
N GLN A 122 -6.38 -12.47 6.26
CA GLN A 122 -7.25 -12.89 5.16
C GLN A 122 -8.55 -13.53 5.66
N GLN A 123 -8.44 -14.43 6.64
CA GLN A 123 -9.62 -15.08 7.24
C GLN A 123 -10.58 -14.05 7.83
N LEU A 124 -10.08 -13.07 8.59
CA LEU A 124 -10.91 -12.01 9.16
C LEU A 124 -11.52 -11.08 8.09
N TYR A 125 -10.78 -10.75 7.03
CA TYR A 125 -11.31 -9.99 5.90
C TYR A 125 -12.45 -10.75 5.20
N ASP A 126 -12.27 -12.06 4.99
CA ASP A 126 -13.26 -12.90 4.33
C ASP A 126 -14.57 -12.99 5.11
N GLN A 127 -14.51 -13.03 6.45
CA GLN A 127 -15.70 -13.01 7.31
C GLN A 127 -16.50 -11.70 7.22
N LEU A 128 -15.87 -10.61 6.77
CA LEU A 128 -16.49 -9.30 6.59
C LEU A 128 -16.91 -9.01 5.14
N LYS A 129 -16.72 -9.95 4.20
CA LYS A 129 -17.11 -9.75 2.80
C LYS A 129 -18.58 -9.36 2.67
N GLY A 130 -18.83 -8.33 1.85
CA GLY A 130 -20.16 -7.76 1.64
C GLY A 130 -20.70 -6.92 2.80
N LYS A 131 -19.90 -6.67 3.85
CA LYS A 131 -20.30 -5.88 5.02
C LYS A 131 -19.29 -4.78 5.28
N ALA A 132 -19.80 -3.62 5.72
CA ALA A 132 -18.97 -2.56 6.26
C ALA A 132 -18.59 -2.88 7.71
N GLY A 133 -17.31 -3.04 8.01
CA GLY A 133 -16.87 -3.44 9.35
C GLY A 133 -15.37 -3.38 9.55
N THR A 134 -14.94 -3.63 10.79
CA THR A 134 -13.53 -3.72 11.16
C THR A 134 -13.35 -4.90 12.10
N ALA A 135 -12.20 -5.57 12.01
CA ALA A 135 -11.81 -6.64 12.92
C ALA A 135 -10.33 -6.49 13.27
N SER A 136 -9.97 -6.89 14.49
CA SER A 136 -8.58 -6.90 14.94
C SER A 136 -8.30 -8.16 15.74
N ALA A 137 -7.06 -8.63 15.66
CA ALA A 137 -6.52 -9.69 16.50
C ALA A 137 -5.21 -9.22 17.09
N ILE A 138 -5.04 -9.40 18.40
CA ILE A 138 -3.83 -9.05 19.13
C ILE A 138 -3.38 -10.23 19.97
N ASN A 139 -2.08 -10.38 20.14
CA ASN A 139 -1.52 -11.27 21.15
C ASN A 139 -1.69 -10.59 22.53
N PRO A 140 -2.47 -11.16 23.47
CA PRO A 140 -2.75 -10.51 24.76
C PRO A 140 -1.52 -10.48 25.69
N THR A 141 -0.52 -11.32 25.44
CA THR A 141 0.70 -11.40 26.27
C THR A 141 1.79 -10.44 25.78
N THR A 142 1.98 -10.33 24.46
CA THR A 142 3.04 -9.50 23.87
C THR A 142 2.55 -8.13 23.40
N GLY A 143 1.24 -7.96 23.17
CA GLY A 143 0.66 -6.77 22.57
C GLY A 143 0.81 -6.70 21.04
N GLU A 144 1.38 -7.72 20.40
CA GLU A 144 1.58 -7.75 18.95
C GLU A 144 0.24 -7.74 18.20
N THR A 145 0.13 -6.92 17.16
CA THR A 145 -1.05 -6.90 16.29
C THR A 145 -0.91 -8.00 15.25
N LEU A 146 -1.76 -9.03 15.32
CA LEU A 146 -1.75 -10.17 14.41
C LEU A 146 -2.61 -9.92 13.17
N ALA A 147 -3.69 -9.15 13.30
CA ALA A 147 -4.51 -8.73 12.18
C ALA A 147 -5.20 -7.39 12.46
N LEU A 148 -5.34 -6.56 11.42
CA LEU A 148 -6.00 -5.26 11.48
C LEU A 148 -6.73 -5.00 10.17
N VAL A 149 -8.03 -5.29 10.18
CA VAL A 149 -8.87 -5.40 8.98
C VAL A 149 -9.89 -4.28 8.94
N SER A 150 -10.06 -3.65 7.78
CA SER A 150 -11.15 -2.73 7.46
C SER A 150 -11.81 -3.18 6.16
N ALA A 151 -13.11 -3.45 6.21
CA ALA A 151 -13.87 -3.98 5.07
C ALA A 151 -15.07 -3.07 4.75
N PRO A 152 -15.48 -2.97 3.46
CA PRO A 152 -14.73 -3.45 2.29
C PRO A 152 -13.43 -2.66 2.05
N GLY A 153 -12.49 -3.28 1.34
CA GLY A 153 -11.22 -2.72 0.89
C GLY A 153 -11.27 -2.09 -0.50
N PHE A 154 -10.10 -1.69 -0.99
CA PHE A 154 -9.87 -1.29 -2.38
C PHE A 154 -8.61 -2.02 -2.88
N ASP A 155 -8.41 -2.18 -4.19
CA ASP A 155 -7.19 -2.80 -4.71
C ASP A 155 -6.01 -1.79 -4.73
N PRO A 156 -4.99 -1.93 -3.87
CA PRO A 156 -3.83 -1.03 -3.85
C PRO A 156 -2.95 -1.14 -5.11
N ASN A 157 -3.01 -2.26 -5.85
CA ASN A 157 -2.31 -2.41 -7.12
C ASN A 157 -2.90 -1.45 -8.16
N GLU A 158 -4.23 -1.38 -8.25
CA GLU A 158 -4.90 -0.44 -9.15
C GLU A 158 -4.62 1.02 -8.77
N MET A 159 -4.58 1.32 -7.47
CA MET A 159 -4.24 2.67 -7.00
C MET A 159 -2.82 3.07 -7.39
N THR A 160 -1.88 2.11 -7.36
CA THR A 160 -0.47 2.34 -7.71
C THR A 160 -0.26 2.47 -9.21
N LEU A 161 -0.92 1.63 -10.01
CA LEU A 161 -0.75 1.59 -11.47
C LEU A 161 -1.59 2.63 -12.22
N GLY A 162 -2.50 3.31 -11.53
CA GLY A 162 -3.40 4.31 -12.10
C GLY A 162 -4.80 3.75 -12.29
N ILE A 163 -5.66 3.97 -11.29
CA ILE A 163 -7.08 3.63 -11.33
C ILE A 163 -7.81 4.52 -12.35
N SER A 164 -8.76 3.95 -13.09
CA SER A 164 -9.59 4.73 -14.01
C SER A 164 -10.54 5.66 -13.24
N GLN A 165 -10.87 6.82 -13.81
CA GLN A 165 -11.78 7.77 -13.18
C GLN A 165 -13.15 7.16 -12.88
N ASN A 166 -13.68 6.35 -13.80
CA ASN A 166 -14.96 5.67 -13.60
C ASN A 166 -14.91 4.68 -12.43
N LYS A 167 -13.86 3.85 -12.35
CA LYS A 167 -13.75 2.87 -11.25
C LYS A 167 -13.52 3.55 -9.90
N ARG A 168 -12.71 4.62 -9.89
CA ARG A 168 -12.53 5.45 -8.70
C ARG A 168 -13.84 6.06 -8.23
N LYS A 169 -14.63 6.63 -9.15
CA LYS A 169 -15.94 7.20 -8.83
C LYS A 169 -16.89 6.15 -8.25
N ILE A 170 -16.94 4.94 -8.82
CA ILE A 170 -17.73 3.83 -8.28
C ILE A 170 -17.35 3.52 -6.82
N LEU A 171 -16.05 3.47 -6.50
CA LEU A 171 -15.57 3.22 -5.13
C LEU A 171 -15.84 4.41 -4.18
N GLU A 172 -15.83 5.64 -4.70
CA GLU A 172 -16.15 6.85 -3.92
C GLU A 172 -17.65 6.96 -3.61
N GLU A 173 -18.50 6.53 -4.55
CA GLU A 173 -19.97 6.54 -4.42
C GLU A 173 -20.54 5.29 -3.74
N ASP A 174 -19.71 4.26 -3.50
CA ASP A 174 -20.13 3.02 -2.84
C ASP A 174 -20.67 3.30 -1.42
N PRO A 175 -21.93 2.90 -1.11
CA PRO A 175 -22.54 3.08 0.21
C PRO A 175 -21.74 2.43 1.35
N LEU A 176 -20.99 1.37 1.06
CA LEU A 176 -20.12 0.67 2.00
C LEU A 176 -18.77 1.38 2.19
N LYS A 177 -18.50 2.52 1.55
CA LYS A 177 -17.33 3.38 1.79
C LYS A 177 -16.00 2.60 1.86
N PRO A 178 -15.55 1.97 0.76
CA PRO A 178 -14.33 1.15 0.72
C PRO A 178 -13.05 1.95 1.01
N PHE A 179 -13.02 3.26 0.72
CA PHE A 179 -11.87 4.10 1.05
C PHE A 179 -11.78 4.50 2.53
N LEU A 180 -12.81 4.19 3.34
CA LEU A 180 -12.83 4.50 4.76
C LEU A 180 -11.99 3.49 5.54
N ASN A 181 -10.95 3.97 6.21
CA ASN A 181 -10.18 3.16 7.14
C ASN A 181 -10.93 3.10 8.48
N ARG A 182 -11.62 1.99 8.74
CA ARG A 182 -12.50 1.81 9.89
C ARG A 182 -11.76 1.57 11.20
N PHE A 183 -10.64 0.85 11.19
CA PHE A 183 -9.87 0.59 12.43
C PHE A 183 -9.19 1.84 13.00
N LYS A 184 -9.11 2.93 12.23
CA LYS A 184 -8.65 4.25 12.73
C LYS A 184 -9.77 5.10 13.34
N LEU A 185 -11.03 4.70 13.19
CA LEU A 185 -12.18 5.47 13.68
C LEU A 185 -12.54 5.07 15.11
N THR A 186 -13.15 6.00 15.82
CA THR A 186 -13.78 5.75 17.11
C THR A 186 -15.24 5.36 16.91
N TYR A 187 -15.66 4.30 17.62
CA TYR A 187 -17.03 3.83 17.65
C TYR A 187 -17.55 3.83 19.08
N VAL A 188 -18.86 3.92 19.23
CA VAL A 188 -19.50 3.62 20.52
C VAL A 188 -19.24 2.14 20.83
N PRO A 189 -18.62 1.79 21.96
CA PRO A 189 -18.16 0.42 22.23
C PRO A 189 -19.30 -0.58 22.42
N GLY A 190 -20.54 -0.12 22.64
CA GLY A 190 -21.69 -1.00 22.80
C GLY A 190 -21.46 -2.03 23.92
N SER A 191 -21.71 -3.31 23.64
CA SER A 191 -21.54 -4.37 24.65
C SER A 191 -20.09 -4.68 25.03
N VAL A 192 -19.09 -4.29 24.23
CA VAL A 192 -17.69 -4.63 24.54
C VAL A 192 -17.13 -3.88 25.75
N ILE A 193 -17.79 -2.80 26.20
CA ILE A 193 -17.40 -2.06 27.42
C ILE A 193 -17.80 -2.78 28.71
N LYS A 194 -18.77 -3.71 28.67
CA LYS A 194 -19.37 -4.32 29.86
C LYS A 194 -18.37 -5.00 30.78
N PRO A 195 -17.40 -5.81 30.29
CA PRO A 195 -16.38 -6.40 31.16
C PRO A 195 -15.51 -5.35 31.87
N ILE A 196 -15.22 -4.22 31.21
CA ILE A 196 -14.45 -3.11 31.79
C ILE A 196 -15.26 -2.46 32.92
N THR A 197 -16.54 -2.17 32.69
CA THR A 197 -17.43 -1.63 33.73
C THR A 197 -17.54 -2.57 34.93
N ALA A 198 -17.65 -3.89 34.69
CA ALA A 198 -17.68 -4.88 35.75
C ALA A 198 -16.37 -4.93 36.57
N ALA A 199 -15.21 -4.86 35.91
CA ALA A 199 -13.91 -4.82 36.57
C ALA A 199 -13.74 -3.56 37.45
N ILE A 200 -14.22 -2.41 36.99
CA ILE A 200 -14.24 -1.16 37.79
C ILE A 200 -15.12 -1.36 39.02
N GLY A 201 -16.32 -1.92 38.86
CA GLY A 201 -17.23 -2.20 39.97
C GLY A 201 -16.62 -3.13 41.03
N LEU A 202 -15.92 -4.18 40.60
CA LEU A 202 -15.26 -5.12 41.50
C LEU A 202 -14.12 -4.46 42.30
N ARG A 203 -13.33 -3.59 41.67
CA ARG A 203 -12.23 -2.86 42.32
C ARG A 203 -12.69 -1.89 43.39
N VAL A 204 -13.89 -1.31 43.26
CA VAL A 204 -14.43 -0.37 44.27
C VAL A 204 -14.87 -1.11 45.55
N ILE A 205 -15.02 -2.43 45.50
CA ILE A 205 -15.52 -3.26 46.63
C ILE A 205 -14.37 -3.97 47.38
N SER A 206 -13.14 -3.95 46.84
CA SER A 206 -11.92 -4.51 47.45
C SER A 206 -11.04 -3.43 48.09
#